data_AF-A0A930APV1-F1
#
_entry.id   AF-A0A930APV1-F1
#
_cell.length_a   1.000
_cell.length_b   1.000
_cell.length_c   1.000
_cell.angle_alpha   90.00
_cell.angle_beta   90.00
_cell.angle_gamma   90.00
#
_symmetry.space_group_name_H-M   'P 1'
#
loop_
_entity.id
_entity.type
_entity.pdbx_description
1 polymer ?
#
loop_
_entity_poly.entity_id
_entity_poly.type
_entity_poly.pdbx_seq_one_letter_code
_entity_poly.pdbx_strand_id
1 'polypeptide(L)'
;RPERIPSCLPSDWGDGWENIIINVTAENQKRADERIPILLDLPFKHKGIMCAPLLSEIHIEQYLSDKIEQIIVGGENYSGSRPCHYEWVKSLYHQATKHDITFAFIETGTHFVKDGKTYQIPSKTIQSKQAFRSGLQHQGRKHKYILVDQFNNYIPEEQRYQRQFDIDCTECGSKLICNGIELG
;
A
#
# COMPACT_ATOMS: atom_id res chain seq x y z
N ARG A 1 5.75 8.96 -13.37
CA ARG A 1 6.42 9.42 -12.13
C ARG A 1 5.61 10.59 -11.58
N PRO A 2 5.51 10.76 -10.25
CA PRO A 2 4.52 11.66 -9.63
C PRO A 2 4.63 13.13 -10.08
N GLU A 3 5.84 13.60 -10.40
CA GLU A 3 6.10 14.96 -10.91
C GLU A 3 5.38 15.29 -12.23
N ARG A 4 4.98 14.28 -13.01
CA ARG A 4 4.25 14.48 -14.28
C ARG A 4 2.74 14.55 -14.07
N ILE A 5 2.23 14.10 -12.93
CA ILE A 5 0.79 13.98 -12.68
C ILE A 5 0.06 15.30 -12.92
N PRO A 6 0.52 16.48 -12.45
CA PRO A 6 -0.20 17.74 -12.68
C PRO A 6 -0.44 18.05 -14.16
N SER A 7 0.46 17.63 -15.05
CA SER A 7 0.33 17.82 -16.51
C SER A 7 -0.53 16.78 -17.22
N CYS A 8 -1.02 15.76 -16.50
CA CYS A 8 -1.74 14.63 -17.06
C CYS A 8 -3.11 14.40 -16.39
N LEU A 9 -3.54 15.28 -15.49
CA LEU A 9 -4.86 15.18 -14.87
C LEU A 9 -5.95 15.47 -15.91
N PRO A 10 -7.10 14.77 -15.84
CA PRO A 10 -8.28 15.11 -16.63
C PRO A 10 -8.69 16.57 -16.44
N SER A 11 -9.27 17.19 -17.48
CA SER A 11 -9.71 18.59 -17.42
C SER A 11 -10.79 18.85 -16.36
N ASP A 12 -11.54 17.80 -15.98
CA ASP A 12 -12.60 17.80 -14.98
C ASP A 12 -12.13 17.28 -13.60
N TRP A 13 -10.83 17.21 -13.34
CA TRP A 13 -10.29 16.71 -12.07
C TRP A 13 -10.74 17.53 -10.84
N GLY A 14 -10.86 18.86 -11.00
CA GLY A 14 -11.28 19.75 -9.92
C GLY A 14 -10.39 19.64 -8.68
N ASP A 15 -11.00 19.41 -7.52
CA ASP A 15 -10.35 19.20 -6.22
C ASP A 15 -10.02 17.72 -5.92
N GLY A 16 -10.23 16.83 -6.90
CA GLY A 16 -9.95 15.41 -6.83
C GLY A 16 -11.17 14.51 -6.65
N TRP A 17 -11.10 13.30 -7.17
CA TRP A 17 -12.18 12.33 -7.11
C TRP A 17 -12.09 11.42 -5.87
N GLU A 18 -13.24 11.19 -5.21
CA GLU A 18 -13.37 10.38 -3.98
C GLU A 18 -13.19 8.88 -4.26
N ASN A 19 -13.45 8.42 -5.48
CA ASN A 19 -13.29 7.02 -5.87
C ASN A 19 -11.86 6.67 -6.32
N ILE A 20 -10.86 7.55 -6.11
CA ILE A 20 -9.47 7.35 -6.53
C ILE A 20 -8.52 7.47 -5.35
N ILE A 21 -7.72 6.43 -5.13
CA ILE A 21 -6.51 6.46 -4.30
C ILE A 21 -5.26 6.41 -5.17
N ILE A 22 -4.34 7.34 -4.95
CA ILE A 22 -3.04 7.34 -5.63
C ILE A 22 -1.95 6.84 -4.70
N ASN A 23 -1.05 6.01 -5.22
CA ASN A 23 0.13 5.56 -4.48
C ASN A 23 1.41 5.98 -5.22
N VAL A 24 2.43 6.43 -4.47
CA VAL A 24 3.78 6.59 -5.02
C VAL A 24 4.69 5.48 -4.52
N THR A 25 5.62 5.05 -5.37
CA THR A 25 6.60 4.04 -4.96
C THR A 25 7.76 4.67 -4.20
N ALA A 26 8.16 4.04 -3.09
CA ALA A 26 9.27 4.44 -2.24
C ALA A 26 10.18 3.22 -1.99
N GLU A 27 10.97 2.86 -2.99
CA GLU A 27 11.78 1.64 -2.97
C GLU A 27 13.01 1.75 -2.05
N ASN A 28 13.46 2.97 -1.76
CA ASN A 28 14.57 3.31 -0.85
C ASN A 28 14.42 4.77 -0.33
N GLN A 29 15.27 5.18 0.62
CA GLN A 29 15.15 6.49 1.27
C GLN A 29 15.16 7.65 0.28
N LYS A 30 16.09 7.62 -0.71
CA LYS A 30 16.16 8.66 -1.75
C LYS A 30 14.85 8.79 -2.53
N ARG A 31 14.17 7.68 -2.83
CA ARG A 31 12.87 7.69 -3.53
C ARG A 31 11.75 8.17 -2.61
N ALA A 32 11.79 7.80 -1.34
CA ALA A 32 10.84 8.28 -0.33
C ALA A 32 10.91 9.82 -0.20
N ASP A 33 12.11 10.36 0.01
CA ASP A 33 12.36 11.79 0.18
C ASP A 33 12.01 12.61 -1.06
N GLU A 34 12.19 12.03 -2.25
CA GLU A 34 11.85 12.67 -3.52
C GLU A 34 10.34 12.67 -3.79
N ARG A 35 9.64 11.56 -3.51
CA ARG A 35 8.29 11.33 -4.07
C ARG A 35 7.16 11.53 -3.08
N ILE A 36 7.37 11.30 -1.78
CA ILE A 36 6.31 11.47 -0.79
C ILE A 36 5.93 12.95 -0.64
N PRO A 37 6.87 13.92 -0.62
CA PRO A 37 6.49 15.34 -0.62
C PRO A 37 5.65 15.72 -1.85
N ILE A 38 6.06 15.27 -3.04
CA ILE A 38 5.28 15.49 -4.27
C ILE A 38 3.87 14.91 -4.12
N LEU A 39 3.75 13.67 -3.63
CA LEU A 39 2.45 13.05 -3.37
C LEU A 39 1.57 13.91 -2.46
N LEU A 40 2.11 14.45 -1.37
CA LEU A 40 1.37 15.26 -0.40
C LEU A 40 0.85 16.58 -1.02
N ASP A 41 1.56 17.13 -2.01
CA ASP A 41 1.18 18.33 -2.75
C ASP A 41 0.14 18.07 -3.86
N LEU A 42 -0.02 16.82 -4.31
CA LEU A 42 -0.96 16.50 -5.37
C LEU A 42 -2.43 16.56 -4.90
N PRO A 43 -3.36 16.97 -5.78
CA PRO A 43 -4.78 17.18 -5.48
C PRO A 43 -5.59 15.87 -5.48
N PHE A 44 -5.11 14.84 -4.77
CA PHE A 44 -5.86 13.58 -4.57
C PHE A 44 -6.45 13.55 -3.17
N LYS A 45 -7.68 13.06 -3.03
CA LYS A 45 -8.33 12.96 -1.73
C LYS A 45 -7.77 11.80 -0.90
N HIS A 46 -7.49 10.67 -1.55
CA HIS A 46 -6.94 9.48 -0.93
C HIS A 46 -5.52 9.23 -1.45
N LYS A 47 -4.57 9.03 -0.54
CA LYS A 47 -3.14 8.86 -0.87
C LYS A 47 -2.53 7.69 -0.10
N GLY A 48 -1.57 7.00 -0.70
CA GLY A 48 -0.81 5.95 -0.06
C GLY A 48 0.63 5.83 -0.54
N ILE A 49 1.41 5.01 0.15
CA ILE A 49 2.83 4.82 -0.12
C ILE A 49 3.08 3.34 -0.41
N MET A 50 3.74 3.04 -1.53
CA MET A 50 4.04 1.70 -1.98
C MET A 50 5.55 1.44 -1.87
N CYS A 51 5.98 0.79 -0.80
CA CYS A 51 7.36 0.37 -0.59
C CYS A 51 7.56 -1.05 -1.16
N ALA A 52 7.27 -1.22 -2.45
CA ALA A 52 7.35 -2.50 -3.15
C ALA A 52 7.88 -2.27 -4.59
N PRO A 53 9.08 -2.77 -4.93
CA PRO A 53 9.98 -3.54 -4.06
C PRO A 53 10.64 -2.66 -2.98
N LEU A 54 10.80 -3.19 -1.77
CA LEU A 54 11.60 -2.58 -0.69
C LEU A 54 13.07 -2.98 -0.85
N LEU A 55 13.95 -2.02 -1.09
CA LEU A 55 15.36 -2.25 -1.46
C LEU A 55 16.37 -1.81 -0.40
N SER A 56 15.93 -1.03 0.57
CA SER A 56 16.69 -0.63 1.75
C SER A 56 15.72 -0.35 2.89
N GLU A 57 16.26 -0.21 4.10
CA GLU A 57 15.52 0.44 5.17
C GLU A 57 15.13 1.87 4.75
N ILE A 58 13.94 2.30 5.16
CA ILE A 58 13.43 3.65 4.95
C ILE A 58 12.72 4.15 6.20
N HIS A 59 12.84 5.45 6.45
CA HIS A 59 12.20 6.19 7.54
C HIS A 59 11.35 7.28 6.93
N ILE A 60 10.04 7.17 7.12
CA ILE A 60 9.03 8.05 6.49
C ILE A 60 8.18 8.78 7.53
N GLU A 61 8.46 8.63 8.81
CA GLU A 61 7.70 9.19 9.94
C GLU A 61 7.44 10.69 9.78
N GLN A 62 8.44 11.44 9.27
CA GLN A 62 8.34 12.88 9.01
C GLN A 62 7.30 13.26 7.94
N TYR A 63 6.89 12.31 7.11
CA TYR A 63 5.89 12.49 6.06
C TYR A 63 4.50 11.94 6.43
N LEU A 64 4.40 11.16 7.52
CA LEU A 64 3.16 10.51 7.92
C LEU A 64 2.19 11.53 8.54
N SER A 65 1.11 11.81 7.82
CA SER A 65 0.03 12.71 8.24
C SER A 65 -1.33 12.04 8.09
N ASP A 66 -2.39 12.77 8.44
CA ASP A 66 -3.78 12.40 8.20
C ASP A 66 -4.10 12.13 6.72
N LYS A 67 -3.35 12.73 5.80
CA LYS A 67 -3.48 12.56 4.34
C LYS A 67 -3.02 11.21 3.80
N ILE A 68 -2.22 10.44 4.55
CA ILE A 68 -1.71 9.14 4.10
C ILE A 68 -2.57 8.03 4.69
N GLU A 69 -3.26 7.29 3.83
CA GLU A 69 -4.23 6.27 4.27
C GLU A 69 -3.60 4.90 4.47
N GLN A 70 -2.59 4.59 3.67
CA GLN A 70 -1.98 3.27 3.63
C GLN A 70 -0.49 3.27 3.29
N ILE A 71 0.23 2.30 3.85
CA ILE A 71 1.60 1.92 3.51
C ILE A 71 1.58 0.44 3.09
N ILE A 72 1.97 0.17 1.86
CA ILE A 72 2.03 -1.19 1.30
C ILE A 72 3.50 -1.56 1.13
N VAL A 73 3.90 -2.75 1.57
CA VAL A 73 5.30 -3.19 1.56
C VAL A 73 5.43 -4.56 0.90
N GLY A 74 6.43 -4.73 0.05
CA GLY A 74 6.69 -6.01 -0.59
C GLY A 74 8.13 -6.15 -1.11
N GLY A 75 8.63 -7.38 -1.19
CA GLY A 75 9.97 -7.65 -1.72
C GLY A 75 10.02 -7.82 -3.25
N GLU A 76 11.25 -7.88 -3.78
CA GLU A 76 11.51 -7.98 -5.21
C GLU A 76 11.38 -9.42 -5.74
N ASN A 77 10.92 -9.57 -7.00
CA ASN A 77 10.44 -10.85 -7.53
C ASN A 77 11.05 -11.31 -8.87
N TYR A 78 11.82 -10.46 -9.53
CA TYR A 78 12.39 -10.73 -10.85
C TYR A 78 13.75 -11.45 -10.79
N SER A 79 14.30 -11.83 -11.95
CA SER A 79 15.67 -12.33 -12.05
C SER A 79 16.65 -11.30 -11.49
N GLY A 80 17.57 -11.75 -10.64
CA GLY A 80 18.47 -10.85 -9.91
C GLY A 80 17.79 -10.09 -8.75
N SER A 81 16.64 -10.58 -8.25
CA SER A 81 15.91 -9.98 -7.13
C SER A 81 16.80 -9.77 -5.91
N ARG A 82 16.80 -8.54 -5.41
CA ARG A 82 17.55 -8.13 -4.22
C ARG A 82 16.90 -8.65 -2.94
N PRO A 83 17.69 -8.90 -1.89
CA PRO A 83 17.17 -9.29 -0.59
C PRO A 83 16.23 -8.23 0.00
N CYS A 84 15.06 -8.65 0.46
CA CYS A 84 14.19 -7.88 1.34
C CYS A 84 14.40 -8.36 2.78
N HIS A 85 14.69 -7.45 3.70
CA HIS A 85 14.97 -7.81 5.10
C HIS A 85 13.73 -7.63 5.97
N TYR A 86 13.46 -8.61 6.82
CA TYR A 86 12.35 -8.58 7.79
C TYR A 86 12.40 -7.33 8.68
N GLU A 87 13.59 -6.91 9.14
CA GLU A 87 13.74 -5.74 9.99
C GLU A 87 13.31 -4.44 9.30
N TRP A 88 13.50 -4.31 7.98
CA TRP A 88 13.04 -3.13 7.25
C TRP A 88 11.52 -3.07 7.20
N VAL A 89 10.87 -4.21 6.95
CA VAL A 89 9.41 -4.32 6.95
C VAL A 89 8.85 -4.04 8.34
N LYS A 90 9.50 -4.59 9.39
CA LYS A 90 9.13 -4.39 10.78
C LYS A 90 9.29 -2.93 11.23
N SER A 91 10.36 -2.26 10.81
CA SER A 91 10.57 -0.83 11.03
C SER A 91 9.40 -0.03 10.47
N LEU A 92 9.06 -0.21 9.18
CA LEU A 92 7.90 0.45 8.56
C LEU A 92 6.56 0.11 9.23
N TYR A 93 6.37 -1.14 9.68
CA TYR A 93 5.18 -1.53 10.46
C TYR A 93 5.07 -0.72 11.75
N HIS A 94 6.18 -0.51 12.48
CA HIS A 94 6.18 0.32 13.68
C HIS A 94 5.90 1.80 13.38
N GLN A 95 6.44 2.33 12.28
CA GLN A 95 6.17 3.69 11.82
C GLN A 95 4.67 3.88 11.51
N ALA A 96 4.07 2.94 10.78
CA ALA A 96 2.66 3.00 10.41
C ALA A 96 1.73 2.87 11.62
N THR A 97 2.00 1.88 12.50
CA THR A 97 1.18 1.62 13.70
C THR A 97 1.21 2.77 14.69
N LYS A 98 2.37 3.41 14.88
CA LYS A 98 2.51 4.60 15.73
C LYS A 98 1.68 5.78 15.25
N HIS A 99 1.41 5.87 13.95
CA HIS A 99 0.62 6.93 13.32
C HIS A 99 -0.82 6.51 12.96
N ASP A 100 -1.25 5.31 13.40
CA ASP A 100 -2.58 4.75 13.11
C ASP A 100 -2.90 4.73 11.60
N ILE A 101 -1.91 4.35 10.78
CA ILE A 101 -2.00 4.23 9.31
C ILE A 101 -2.11 2.77 8.92
N THR A 102 -2.98 2.45 7.96
CA THR A 102 -3.13 1.07 7.47
C THR A 102 -1.81 0.57 6.87
N PHE A 103 -1.34 -0.59 7.33
CA PHE A 103 -0.10 -1.20 6.87
C PHE A 103 -0.38 -2.60 6.33
N ALA A 104 0.07 -2.85 5.09
CA ALA A 104 -0.05 -4.15 4.45
C ALA A 104 1.31 -4.68 3.99
N PHE A 105 1.79 -5.76 4.63
CA PHE A 105 2.91 -6.54 4.09
C PHE A 105 2.37 -7.58 3.10
N ILE A 106 2.56 -7.35 1.81
CA ILE A 106 1.84 -8.08 0.76
C ILE A 106 2.58 -9.31 0.24
N GLU A 107 3.92 -9.28 0.25
CA GLU A 107 4.76 -10.39 -0.20
C GLU A 107 6.20 -10.24 0.28
N THR A 108 6.89 -11.34 0.57
CA THR A 108 8.28 -11.32 1.03
C THR A 108 9.29 -10.94 -0.05
N GLY A 109 8.95 -11.14 -1.32
CA GLY A 109 9.94 -11.21 -2.40
C GLY A 109 10.62 -12.57 -2.49
N THR A 110 11.36 -12.78 -3.58
CA THR A 110 12.05 -14.04 -3.88
C THR A 110 13.22 -14.30 -2.93
N HIS A 111 13.95 -13.27 -2.52
CA HIS A 111 15.04 -13.39 -1.54
C HIS A 111 14.65 -12.63 -0.26
N PHE A 112 14.36 -13.36 0.80
CA PHE A 112 13.93 -12.78 2.08
C PHE A 112 14.93 -13.09 3.18
N VAL A 113 15.30 -12.09 3.98
CA VAL A 113 16.30 -12.23 5.05
C VAL A 113 15.63 -12.01 6.41
N LYS A 114 15.78 -12.99 7.30
CA LYS A 114 15.28 -12.92 8.68
C LYS A 114 16.24 -13.65 9.61
N ASP A 115 16.58 -13.03 10.74
CA ASP A 115 17.47 -13.58 11.77
C ASP A 115 18.82 -14.06 11.21
N GLY A 116 19.39 -13.32 10.26
CA GLY A 116 20.65 -13.65 9.59
C GLY A 116 20.57 -14.79 8.56
N LYS A 117 19.38 -15.38 8.35
CA LYS A 117 19.16 -16.44 7.36
C LYS A 117 18.47 -15.87 6.11
N THR A 118 18.97 -16.28 4.95
CA THR A 118 18.35 -16.00 3.65
C THR A 118 17.44 -17.15 3.23
N TYR A 119 16.23 -16.82 2.80
CA TYR A 119 15.23 -17.73 2.29
C TYR A 119 14.96 -17.39 0.82
N GLN A 120 15.01 -18.41 -0.04
CA GLN A 120 14.61 -18.28 -1.44
C GLN A 120 13.18 -18.79 -1.60
N ILE A 121 12.26 -17.91 -1.95
CA ILE A 121 10.82 -18.17 -1.96
C ILE A 121 10.26 -17.80 -3.33
N PRO A 122 10.42 -18.63 -4.37
CA PRO A 122 10.03 -18.27 -5.75
C PRO A 122 8.51 -18.20 -5.97
N SER A 123 7.72 -18.89 -5.15
CA SER A 123 6.25 -18.92 -5.30
C SER A 123 5.61 -17.69 -4.68
N LYS A 124 4.97 -16.84 -5.50
CA LYS A 124 4.18 -15.68 -5.07
C LYS A 124 3.10 -16.03 -4.03
N THR A 125 2.43 -17.18 -4.18
CA THR A 125 1.45 -17.66 -3.21
C THR A 125 2.10 -17.90 -1.84
N ILE A 126 3.27 -18.52 -1.80
CA ILE A 126 4.01 -18.76 -0.55
C ILE A 126 4.50 -17.45 0.04
N GLN A 127 5.01 -16.51 -0.77
CA GLN A 127 5.44 -15.19 -0.31
C GLN A 127 4.29 -14.43 0.37
N SER A 128 3.11 -14.40 -0.26
CA SER A 128 1.91 -13.74 0.29
C SER A 128 1.46 -14.39 1.61
N LYS A 129 1.41 -15.73 1.66
CA LYS A 129 1.07 -16.46 2.89
C LYS A 129 2.07 -16.21 4.02
N GLN A 130 3.36 -16.15 3.72
CA GLN A 130 4.38 -15.84 4.72
C GLN A 130 4.30 -14.38 5.19
N ALA A 131 4.00 -13.45 4.29
CA ALA A 131 3.79 -12.05 4.65
C ALA A 131 2.60 -11.89 5.60
N PHE A 132 1.48 -12.56 5.32
CA PHE A 132 0.33 -12.64 6.24
C PHE A 132 0.72 -13.26 7.60
N ARG A 133 1.32 -14.45 7.58
CA ARG A 133 1.71 -15.20 8.80
C ARG A 133 2.79 -14.52 9.63
N SER A 134 3.49 -13.52 9.08
CA SER A 134 4.43 -12.71 9.85
C SER A 134 3.76 -11.89 10.96
N GLY A 135 2.44 -11.68 10.87
CA GLY A 135 1.69 -10.82 11.78
C GLY A 135 1.90 -9.31 11.54
N LEU A 136 2.72 -8.92 10.55
CA LEU A 136 2.97 -7.52 10.20
C LEU A 136 1.86 -6.96 9.31
N GLN A 137 0.66 -6.91 9.88
CA GLN A 137 -0.55 -6.34 9.28
C GLN A 137 -1.16 -5.39 10.30
N HIS A 138 -1.55 -4.19 9.89
CA HIS A 138 -2.21 -3.25 10.79
C HIS A 138 -3.34 -2.54 10.07
N GLN A 139 -4.56 -2.71 10.57
CA GLN A 139 -5.69 -1.85 10.21
C GLN A 139 -5.58 -0.57 11.03
N GLY A 140 -5.21 0.53 10.36
CA GLY A 140 -5.21 1.86 10.98
C GLY A 140 -6.59 2.51 10.94
N ARG A 141 -6.62 3.83 11.16
CA ARG A 141 -7.84 4.64 11.13
C ARG A 141 -8.68 4.44 9.85
N LYS A 142 -10.00 4.46 10.00
CA LYS A 142 -10.95 4.40 8.89
C LYS A 142 -10.99 5.76 8.17
N HIS A 143 -10.77 5.76 6.86
CA HIS A 143 -10.94 6.94 6.02
C HIS A 143 -12.37 6.97 5.47
N LYS A 144 -12.96 8.17 5.39
CA LYS A 144 -14.31 8.37 4.88
C LYS A 144 -14.25 8.71 3.40
N TYR A 145 -15.09 8.02 2.63
CA TYR A 145 -15.27 8.23 1.21
C TYR A 145 -16.63 8.88 0.97
N ILE A 146 -16.68 9.99 0.24
CA ILE A 146 -17.92 10.66 -0.18
C ILE A 146 -18.23 10.24 -1.62
N LEU A 147 -18.74 9.02 -1.78
CA LEU A 147 -19.05 8.49 -3.10
C LEU A 147 -20.40 9.01 -3.59
N VAL A 148 -20.47 9.33 -4.88
CA VAL A 148 -21.69 9.78 -5.56
C VAL A 148 -21.97 8.93 -6.80
N ASP A 149 -23.24 8.86 -7.22
CA ASP A 149 -23.64 8.23 -8.47
C ASP A 149 -23.42 9.14 -9.69
N GLN A 150 -23.78 8.66 -10.88
CA GLN A 150 -23.67 9.42 -12.14
C GLN A 150 -24.53 10.70 -12.19
N PHE A 151 -25.43 10.90 -11.23
CA PHE A 151 -26.29 12.07 -11.10
C PHE A 151 -25.88 12.97 -9.90
N ASN A 152 -24.69 12.74 -9.32
CA ASN A 152 -24.16 13.41 -8.13
C ASN A 152 -24.98 13.19 -6.84
N ASN A 153 -25.77 12.12 -6.75
CA ASN A 153 -26.41 11.75 -5.49
C ASN A 153 -25.44 10.96 -4.61
N TYR A 154 -25.39 11.29 -3.32
CA TYR A 154 -24.58 10.56 -2.34
C TYR A 154 -24.98 9.07 -2.26
N ILE A 155 -23.99 8.18 -2.24
CA ILE A 155 -24.15 6.74 -2.09
C ILE A 155 -23.93 6.35 -0.61
N PRO A 156 -24.98 5.90 0.11
CA PRO A 156 -24.88 5.43 1.50
C PRO A 156 -23.96 4.22 1.64
N GLU A 157 -23.32 4.03 2.82
CA GLU A 157 -22.33 2.96 3.04
C GLU A 157 -22.88 1.55 2.76
N GLU A 158 -24.16 1.32 3.08
CA GLU A 158 -24.88 0.06 2.87
C GLU A 158 -25.16 -0.25 1.40
N GLN A 159 -25.14 0.75 0.52
CA GLN A 159 -25.31 0.59 -0.93
C GLN A 159 -23.98 0.50 -1.67
N ARG A 160 -22.86 0.72 -0.97
CA ARG A 160 -21.53 0.64 -1.57
C ARG A 160 -21.12 -0.82 -1.77
N TYR A 161 -20.22 -1.00 -2.73
CA TYR A 161 -19.56 -2.25 -2.99
C TYR A 161 -18.99 -2.87 -1.70
N GLN A 162 -19.40 -4.11 -1.42
CA GLN A 162 -18.91 -4.88 -0.29
C GLN A 162 -17.88 -5.88 -0.79
N ARG A 163 -16.66 -5.79 -0.25
CA ARG A 163 -15.56 -6.70 -0.62
C ARG A 163 -15.92 -8.12 -0.23
N GLN A 164 -15.80 -9.03 -1.19
CA GLN A 164 -15.96 -10.46 -0.98
C GLN A 164 -14.61 -11.16 -1.19
N PHE A 165 -14.42 -12.26 -0.49
CA PHE A 165 -13.15 -13.00 -0.48
C PHE A 165 -13.44 -14.50 -0.47
N ASP A 166 -12.66 -15.26 -1.23
CA ASP A 166 -12.73 -16.72 -1.23
C ASP A 166 -11.86 -17.35 -0.13
N ILE A 167 -11.74 -18.68 -0.17
CA ILE A 167 -10.94 -19.45 0.78
C ILE A 167 -9.43 -19.19 0.64
N ASP A 168 -8.94 -18.86 -0.55
CA ASP A 168 -7.52 -18.59 -0.80
C ASP A 168 -7.10 -17.24 -0.21
N CYS A 169 -8.06 -16.33 -0.03
CA CYS A 169 -7.84 -15.04 0.61
C CYS A 169 -7.59 -15.13 2.13
N THR A 170 -7.87 -16.27 2.77
CA THR A 170 -7.81 -16.40 4.25
C THR A 170 -6.44 -16.05 4.83
N GLU A 171 -5.37 -16.40 4.10
CA GLU A 171 -3.98 -16.11 4.47
C GLU A 171 -3.28 -15.19 3.46
N CYS A 172 -4.03 -14.34 2.75
CA CYS A 172 -3.47 -13.45 1.74
C CYS A 172 -2.90 -12.17 2.38
N GLY A 173 -1.61 -11.90 2.17
CA GLY A 173 -0.94 -10.68 2.64
C GLY A 173 -1.54 -9.38 2.10
N SER A 174 -2.24 -9.45 0.95
CA SER A 174 -2.89 -8.30 0.31
C SER A 174 -4.34 -8.10 0.75
N LYS A 175 -4.94 -9.00 1.53
CA LYS A 175 -6.38 -8.97 1.84
C LYS A 175 -6.85 -7.62 2.38
N LEU A 176 -6.03 -6.97 3.21
CA LEU A 176 -6.36 -5.70 3.86
C LEU A 176 -6.64 -4.56 2.86
N ILE A 177 -5.88 -4.52 1.76
CA ILE A 177 -5.92 -3.47 0.73
C ILE A 177 -6.54 -3.94 -0.59
N CYS A 178 -6.97 -5.20 -0.66
CA CYS A 178 -7.58 -5.77 -1.85
C CYS A 178 -9.04 -5.31 -1.97
N ASN A 179 -9.49 -5.10 -3.21
CA ASN A 179 -10.91 -4.88 -3.51
C ASN A 179 -11.74 -6.16 -3.40
N GLY A 180 -11.13 -7.33 -3.19
CA GLY A 180 -11.86 -8.60 -3.18
C GLY A 180 -12.15 -9.11 -4.59
N ILE A 181 -13.00 -10.14 -4.65
CA ILE A 181 -13.47 -10.73 -5.89
C ILE A 181 -14.84 -10.14 -6.26
N GLU A 182 -15.09 -10.01 -7.56
CA GLU A 182 -16.42 -9.72 -8.08
C GLU A 182 -17.12 -11.07 -8.26
N LEU A 183 -18.12 -11.35 -7.42
CA LEU A 183 -19.02 -12.48 -7.67
C LEU A 183 -20.02 -12.03 -8.74
N GLY A 184 -19.80 -12.52 -9.97
CA GLY A 184 -20.77 -12.43 -11.06
C GLY A 184 -21.96 -13.37 -10.87
#